data_AF-A0A1Y6JPD9-F1
#
_entry.id   AF-A0A1Y6JPD9-F1
#
_cell.length_a   1.000
_cell.length_b   1.000
_cell.length_c   1.000
_cell.angle_alpha   90.00
_cell.angle_beta   90.00
_cell.angle_gamma   90.00
#
_symmetry.space_group_name_H-M   'P 1'
#
loop_
_entity.id
_entity.type
_entity.pdbx_description
1 polymer ?
#
loop_
_entity_poly.entity_id
_entity_poly.type
_entity_poly.pdbx_seq_one_letter_code
_entity_poly.pdbx_strand_id
1 'polypeptide(L)'
;MQNARIVLVQAKRQKVPSVNPEKLKLLVTQEMPFGKYKGRLIADLPGHYLNWFAREGFPKGELGGLLALMQEIDHNGLSEILDPIRTRPRQSFKDRGA
;
A
#
# COMPACT_ATOMS: atom_id res chain seq x y z
N MET A 1 -32.84 -14.23 -44.09
CA MET A 1 -31.98 -13.16 -43.55
C MET A 1 -31.35 -13.68 -42.27
N GLN A 2 -30.19 -14.32 -42.39
CA GLN A 2 -29.40 -14.87 -41.28
C GLN A 2 -28.54 -13.75 -40.71
N ASN A 3 -28.84 -13.28 -39.50
CA ASN A 3 -27.98 -12.32 -38.81
C ASN A 3 -27.22 -13.01 -37.67
N ALA A 4 -25.94 -13.26 -37.96
CA ALA A 4 -24.79 -13.17 -37.07
C ALA A 4 -24.61 -14.24 -35.97
N ARG A 5 -23.90 -15.31 -36.34
CA ARG A 5 -22.83 -15.87 -35.52
C ARG A 5 -21.67 -14.85 -35.44
N ILE A 6 -21.56 -14.07 -34.36
CA ILE A 6 -20.30 -13.38 -33.99
C ILE A 6 -20.10 -13.40 -32.46
N VAL A 7 -19.31 -14.38 -32.01
CA VAL A 7 -18.23 -14.31 -31.01
C VAL A 7 -18.43 -13.58 -29.66
N LEU A 8 -18.37 -14.34 -28.54
CA LEU A 8 -17.49 -14.17 -27.35
C LEU A 8 -18.11 -14.87 -26.12
N VAL A 9 -17.73 -16.11 -25.81
CA VAL A 9 -16.67 -16.44 -24.83
C VAL A 9 -16.91 -15.82 -23.44
N GLN A 10 -17.44 -16.66 -22.54
CA GLN A 10 -17.05 -16.77 -21.12
C GLN A 10 -16.80 -15.46 -20.36
N ALA A 11 -17.84 -14.77 -19.90
CA ALA A 11 -17.71 -13.82 -18.80
C ALA A 11 -17.66 -14.57 -17.45
N LYS A 12 -16.58 -15.32 -17.21
CA LYS A 12 -16.14 -15.55 -15.82
C LYS A 12 -15.73 -14.17 -15.32
N ARG A 13 -16.65 -13.46 -14.64
CA ARG A 13 -16.31 -12.27 -13.85
C ARG A 13 -15.14 -12.67 -12.95
N GLN A 14 -13.93 -12.30 -13.33
CA GLN A 14 -12.80 -12.34 -12.42
C GLN A 14 -13.23 -11.47 -11.24
N LYS A 15 -13.24 -12.06 -10.04
CA LYS A 15 -13.37 -11.30 -8.80
C LYS A 15 -12.16 -10.39 -8.78
N VAL A 16 -12.32 -9.15 -9.25
CA VAL A 16 -11.30 -8.12 -9.13
C VAL A 16 -10.89 -8.15 -7.66
N PRO A 17 -9.61 -8.39 -7.33
CA PRO A 17 -9.17 -8.38 -5.95
C PRO A 17 -9.59 -7.03 -5.38
N SER A 18 -10.57 -7.03 -4.49
CA SER A 18 -11.14 -5.80 -3.95
C SER A 18 -10.06 -5.18 -3.08
N VAL A 19 -9.35 -4.19 -3.60
CA VAL A 19 -8.52 -3.30 -2.79
C VAL A 19 -9.48 -2.68 -1.77
N ASN A 20 -9.30 -3.01 -0.49
CA ASN A 20 -10.15 -2.48 0.56
C ASN A 20 -9.72 -1.03 0.84
N PRO A 21 -10.56 -0.01 0.54
CA PRO A 21 -10.19 1.39 0.74
C PRO A 21 -9.83 1.71 2.20
N GLU A 22 -10.37 0.94 3.16
CA GLU A 22 -10.05 1.10 4.58
C GLU A 22 -8.56 0.85 4.87
N LYS A 23 -7.88 0.02 4.08
CA LYS A 23 -6.43 -0.19 4.24
C LYS A 23 -5.64 1.07 3.92
N LEU A 24 -6.05 1.85 2.91
CA LEU A 24 -5.37 3.12 2.57
C LEU A 24 -5.49 4.13 3.71
N LYS A 25 -6.65 4.17 4.38
CA LYS A 25 -6.83 4.98 5.59
C LYS A 25 -5.91 4.53 6.71
N LEU A 26 -5.76 3.22 6.93
CA LEU A 26 -4.84 2.69 7.94
C LEU A 26 -3.39 3.06 7.66
N LEU A 27 -2.95 3.13 6.40
CA LEU A 27 -1.58 3.59 6.08
C LEU A 27 -1.28 4.99 6.62
N VAL A 28 -2.28 5.89 6.58
CA VAL A 28 -2.12 7.30 6.97
C VAL A 28 -2.56 7.61 8.41
N THR A 29 -3.06 6.63 9.16
CA THR A 29 -3.47 6.80 10.57
C THR A 29 -2.74 5.89 11.54
N GLN A 30 -2.31 4.71 11.10
CA GLN A 30 -1.64 3.74 11.96
C GLN A 30 -0.15 4.04 12.07
N GLU A 31 0.32 4.09 13.31
CA GLU A 31 1.74 4.24 13.62
C GLU A 31 2.44 2.88 13.72
N MET A 32 3.71 2.86 13.36
CA MET A 32 4.58 1.71 13.50
C MET A 32 4.77 1.39 14.99
N PRO A 33 4.42 0.17 15.47
CA PRO A 33 4.42 -0.13 16.90
C PRO A 33 5.82 -0.45 17.48
N PHE A 34 6.81 -0.74 16.64
CA PHE A 34 8.15 -1.16 17.05
C PHE A 34 9.24 -0.76 16.04
N GLY A 35 10.49 -1.08 16.38
CA GLY A 35 11.65 -0.86 15.50
C GLY A 35 12.15 0.59 15.51
N LYS A 36 13.11 0.87 14.61
CA LYS A 36 13.76 2.19 14.48
C LYS A 36 12.77 3.33 14.21
N TYR A 37 11.65 3.02 13.56
CA TYR A 37 10.64 4.00 13.14
C TYR A 37 9.36 3.95 13.99
N LYS A 38 9.44 3.43 15.23
CA LYS A 38 8.30 3.40 16.16
C LYS A 38 7.67 4.79 16.32
N GLY A 39 6.34 4.85 16.30
CA GLY A 39 5.55 6.09 16.43
C GLY A 39 5.43 6.89 15.14
N ARG A 40 5.93 6.39 14.00
CA ARG A 40 5.71 7.01 12.69
C ARG A 40 4.57 6.35 11.96
N LEU A 41 3.81 7.13 11.19
CA LEU A 41 2.78 6.59 10.31
C LEU A 41 3.39 5.61 9.31
N ILE A 42 2.64 4.55 8.99
CA ILE A 42 3.08 3.56 7.99
C ILE A 42 3.38 4.24 6.65
N ALA A 43 2.54 5.20 6.24
CA ALA A 43 2.71 5.99 5.01
C ALA A 43 3.97 6.89 4.99
N ASP A 44 4.63 7.09 6.13
CA ASP A 44 5.85 7.91 6.27
C ASP A 44 7.10 7.05 6.54
N LEU A 45 6.96 5.72 6.45
CA LEU A 45 8.12 4.83 6.58
C LEU A 45 9.05 5.01 5.38
N PRO A 46 10.37 5.08 5.60
CA PRO A 46 11.31 5.21 4.49
C PRO A 46 11.34 3.96 3.61
N GLY A 47 11.48 4.17 2.29
CA GLY A 47 11.52 3.07 1.32
C GLY A 47 12.59 2.02 1.60
N HIS A 48 13.78 2.41 2.10
CA HIS A 48 14.81 1.42 2.47
C HIS A 48 14.39 0.50 3.62
N TYR A 49 13.52 0.98 4.52
CA TYR A 49 12.99 0.18 5.63
C TYR A 49 11.92 -0.80 5.16
N LEU A 50 11.06 -0.35 4.24
CA LEU A 50 10.08 -1.22 3.58
C LEU A 50 10.77 -2.28 2.71
N ASN A 51 11.81 -1.90 1.95
CA ASN A 51 12.61 -2.81 1.13
C ASN A 51 13.33 -3.86 1.99
N TRP A 52 13.77 -3.51 3.20
CA TRP A 52 14.33 -4.48 4.14
C TRP A 52 13.28 -5.54 4.53
N PHE A 53 12.05 -5.13 4.87
CA PHE A 53 10.95 -6.07 5.12
C PHE A 53 10.57 -6.91 3.90
N ALA A 54 10.67 -6.37 2.68
CA ALA A 54 10.42 -7.13 1.47
C ALA A 54 11.43 -8.28 1.26
N ARG A 55 12.64 -8.16 1.84
CA ARG A 55 13.70 -9.17 1.79
C ARG A 55 13.63 -10.16 2.95
N GLU A 56 13.44 -9.66 4.17
CA GLU A 56 13.39 -10.49 5.39
C GLU A 56 12.04 -11.17 5.59
N GLY A 57 10.97 -10.58 5.05
CA GLY A 57 9.59 -11.00 5.23
C GLY A 57 8.80 -10.05 6.14
N PHE A 58 7.51 -9.89 5.82
CA PHE A 58 6.60 -9.07 6.60
C PHE A 58 6.09 -9.81 7.85
N PRO A 59 5.82 -9.09 8.96
CA PRO A 59 5.20 -9.70 10.14
C PRO A 59 3.83 -10.29 9.80
N LYS A 60 3.38 -11.32 10.53
CA LYS A 60 2.05 -11.87 10.31
C LYS A 60 0.96 -10.89 10.77
N GLY A 61 -0.24 -11.04 10.19
CA GLY A 61 -1.41 -10.25 10.55
C GLY A 61 -1.55 -8.94 9.77
N GLU A 62 -2.37 -8.04 10.29
CA GLU A 62 -2.76 -6.81 9.58
C GLU A 62 -1.57 -5.90 9.30
N LEU A 63 -0.68 -5.71 10.27
CA LEU A 63 0.50 -4.86 10.12
C LEU A 63 1.36 -5.28 8.93
N GLY A 64 1.61 -6.58 8.75
CA GLY A 64 2.39 -7.04 7.61
C GLY A 64 1.70 -6.80 6.28
N GLY A 65 0.37 -6.96 6.24
CA GLY A 65 -0.42 -6.60 5.06
C GLY A 65 -0.36 -5.11 4.74
N LEU A 66 -0.33 -4.23 5.75
CA LEU A 66 -0.16 -2.79 5.56
C LEU A 66 1.25 -2.42 5.10
N LEU A 67 2.28 -3.06 5.68
CA LEU A 67 3.68 -2.84 5.26
C LEU A 67 3.92 -3.33 3.82
N ALA A 68 3.37 -4.49 3.45
CA ALA A 68 3.43 -4.99 2.08
C ALA A 68 2.72 -4.06 1.10
N LEU A 69 1.51 -3.60 1.45
CA LEU A 69 0.78 -2.63 0.64
C LEU A 69 1.56 -1.31 0.49
N MET A 70 2.15 -0.81 1.58
CA MET A 70 2.95 0.41 1.52
C MET A 70 4.20 0.23 0.67
N GLN A 71 4.88 -0.92 0.76
CA GLN A 71 6.00 -1.27 -0.11
C GLN A 71 5.59 -1.30 -1.58
N GLU A 72 4.43 -1.87 -1.91
CA GLU A 72 3.92 -1.87 -3.28
C GLU A 72 3.66 -0.44 -3.77
N ILE A 73 3.05 0.41 -2.96
CA ILE A 73 2.79 1.82 -3.28
C ILE A 73 4.11 2.57 -3.51
N ASP A 74 5.08 2.43 -2.61
CA ASP A 74 6.38 3.08 -2.68
C ASP A 74 7.18 2.63 -3.91
N HIS A 75 7.23 1.31 -4.16
CA HIS A 75 7.94 0.74 -5.30
C HIS A 75 7.42 1.22 -6.66
N ASN A 76 6.11 1.51 -6.74
CA ASN A 76 5.48 2.05 -7.95
C ASN A 76 5.51 3.59 -8.01
N GLY A 77 6.10 4.27 -7.02
CA GLY A 77 6.13 5.74 -6.96
C GLY A 77 4.75 6.36 -6.72
N LEU A 78 3.82 5.63 -6.12
CA LEU A 78 2.42 6.05 -5.95
C LEU A 78 2.14 6.67 -4.56
N SER A 79 3.15 6.97 -3.76
CA SER A 79 2.99 7.52 -2.40
C SER A 79 2.23 8.86 -2.36
N GLU A 80 2.13 9.57 -3.49
CA GLU A 80 1.34 10.80 -3.64
C GLU A 80 -0.17 10.58 -3.64
N ILE A 81 -0.64 9.38 -4.01
CA ILE A 81 -2.08 9.08 -3.99
C ILE A 81 -2.69 9.13 -2.59
N LEU A 82 -1.83 9.03 -1.57
CA LEU A 82 -2.26 9.06 -0.17
C LEU A 82 -2.50 10.49 0.32
N ASP A 83 -1.90 11.51 -0.30
CA ASP A 83 -1.97 12.90 0.20
C ASP A 83 -3.39 13.44 0.45
N PRO A 84 -4.36 13.24 -0.46
CA PRO A 84 -5.72 13.75 -0.27
C PRO A 84 -6.45 13.17 0.94
N ILE A 85 -6.02 12.01 1.44
CA ILE A 85 -6.66 11.33 2.58
C ILE A 85 -5.88 11.51 3.89
N ARG A 86 -4.76 12.21 3.87
CA ARG A 86 -3.97 12.47 5.07
C ARG A 86 -4.64 13.53 5.93
N THR A 87 -4.67 13.30 7.24
CA THR A 87 -5.06 14.32 8.23
C THR A 87 -3.89 15.23 8.61
N ARG A 88 -2.66 14.83 8.30
CA ARG A 88 -1.42 15.56 8.57
C ARG A 88 -0.53 15.59 7.33
N PRO A 89 0.20 16.69 7.08
CA PRO A 89 1.14 16.77 5.96
C PRO A 89 2.12 15.59 5.93
N ARG A 90 2.54 15.19 4.74
CA ARG A 90 3.57 14.16 4.57
C ARG A 90 4.84 14.57 5.31
N GLN A 91 5.31 13.72 6.22
CA GLN A 91 6.59 13.93 6.87
C GLN A 91 7.68 13.41 5.94
N SER A 92 8.33 14.31 5.21
CA SER A 92 9.49 13.93 4.39
C SER A 92 10.64 13.51 5.30
N PHE A 93 11.28 12.38 4.97
CA PHE A 93 12.44 11.84 5.69
C PHE A 93 13.71 12.71 5.59
N LYS A 94 13.64 13.92 5.01
CA LYS A 94 14.82 14.79 4.82
C LYS A 94 15.46 15.32 6.10
N ASP A 95 14.84 15.15 7.28
CA ASP A 95 15.34 15.75 8.52
C ASP A 95 15.77 14.73 9.58
N ARG A 96 17.08 14.80 9.87
CA ARG A 96 17.83 14.31 11.06
C ARG A 96 18.39 12.89 11.02
N GLY A 97 19.61 12.81 10.48
CA GLY A 97 20.74 12.12 11.12
C GLY A 97 20.70 10.60 11.13
N ALA A 98 21.27 10.01 10.08
CA ALA A 98 22.10 8.81 10.17
C ALA A 98 23.07 8.83 8.97
#